data_AF-A0A7C3D810-F1
#
_entry.id   AF-A0A7C3D810-F1
#
_cell.length_a   1.000
_cell.length_b   1.000
_cell.length_c   1.000
_cell.angle_alpha   90.00
_cell.angle_beta   90.00
_cell.angle_gamma   90.00
#
_symmetry.space_group_name_H-M   'P 1'
#
loop_
_entity.id
_entity.type
_entity.pdbx_description
1 polymer ?
#
loop_
_entity_poly.entity_id
_entity_poly.type
_entity_poly.pdbx_seq_one_letter_code
_entity_poly.pdbx_strand_id
1 'polypeptide(L)'
;MSRKTLLMAVCAFTFLAGAAMAREYDPVANPKAVVVRKQARFTVLTPRVIRMEWSRDGAFEDHATLVFVNRRVPVPAYTVSEKDGWLRIETSNLHLVYRLDSGPFSADNLRIDFLMDGRWKTWKPGMPNRGNLQDRKSVV
;
A
#
# COMPACT_ATOMS: atom_id res chain seq x y z
N MET A 1 -22.80 66.69 -26.21
CA MET A 1 -21.97 65.46 -26.26
C MET A 1 -20.90 65.55 -25.17
N SER A 2 -21.15 64.98 -23.99
CA SER A 2 -20.23 65.05 -22.82
C SER A 2 -20.58 64.02 -21.74
N ARG A 3 -19.54 63.29 -21.29
CA ARG A 3 -19.25 62.70 -19.95
C ARG A 3 -20.27 61.81 -19.20
N LYS A 4 -19.83 60.55 -19.01
CA LYS A 4 -19.86 59.63 -17.84
C LYS A 4 -20.24 60.34 -16.50
N THR A 5 -20.99 59.81 -15.52
CA THR A 5 -21.00 58.46 -14.90
C THR A 5 -22.12 58.31 -13.84
N LEU A 6 -22.59 57.06 -13.63
CA LEU A 6 -22.91 56.37 -12.35
C LEU A 6 -24.23 56.61 -11.58
N LEU A 7 -25.03 55.54 -11.42
CA LEU A 7 -25.59 55.14 -10.13
C LEU A 7 -25.81 53.61 -10.05
N MET A 8 -25.61 53.09 -8.84
CA MET A 8 -25.40 51.71 -8.39
C MET A 8 -26.53 50.69 -8.61
N ALA A 9 -26.16 49.41 -8.55
CA ALA A 9 -26.73 48.32 -7.72
C ALA A 9 -26.85 47.01 -8.53
N VAL A 10 -26.54 45.80 -8.09
CA VAL A 10 -26.00 45.22 -6.85
C VAL A 10 -25.42 43.86 -7.29
N CYS A 11 -24.30 43.48 -6.70
CA CYS A 11 -23.69 42.16 -6.88
C CYS A 11 -24.63 41.04 -6.42
N ALA A 12 -24.94 40.10 -7.29
CA ALA A 12 -25.33 38.74 -6.89
C ALA A 12 -24.46 37.76 -7.67
N PHE A 13 -23.16 37.75 -7.34
CA PHE A 13 -22.26 36.70 -7.78
C PHE A 13 -22.56 35.48 -6.90
N THR A 14 -23.51 34.65 -7.32
CA THR A 14 -23.74 33.35 -6.69
C THR A 14 -22.51 32.49 -6.94
N PHE A 15 -21.60 32.49 -5.98
CA PHE A 15 -20.51 31.53 -5.90
C PHE A 15 -21.15 30.17 -5.58
N LEU A 16 -21.56 29.44 -6.61
CA LEU A 16 -21.79 28.01 -6.46
C LEU A 16 -20.40 27.40 -6.26
N ALA A 17 -19.97 27.35 -5.01
CA ALA A 17 -18.79 26.59 -4.61
C ALA A 17 -19.08 25.12 -4.94
N GLY A 18 -18.73 24.71 -6.16
CA GLY A 18 -18.50 23.31 -6.44
C GLY A 18 -17.37 22.88 -5.53
N ALA A 19 -17.71 22.30 -4.38
CA ALA A 19 -16.79 21.50 -3.61
C ALA A 19 -16.38 20.35 -4.53
N ALA A 20 -15.32 20.56 -5.30
CA ALA A 20 -14.54 19.46 -5.82
C ALA A 20 -14.16 18.66 -4.58
N MET A 21 -14.77 17.48 -4.44
CA MET A 21 -14.56 16.56 -3.34
C MET A 21 -13.06 16.39 -3.14
N ALA A 22 -12.51 17.06 -2.12
CA ALA A 22 -11.15 16.82 -1.69
C ALA A 22 -11.14 15.36 -1.22
N ARG A 23 -10.53 14.48 -2.01
CA ARG A 23 -10.35 13.09 -1.60
C ARG A 23 -9.47 13.12 -0.36
N GLU A 24 -10.06 12.78 0.78
CA GLU A 24 -9.37 12.75 2.07
C GLU A 24 -8.11 11.89 1.93
N TYR A 25 -6.96 12.57 2.01
CA TYR A 25 -5.65 11.99 1.84
C TYR A 25 -5.28 11.30 3.14
N ASP A 26 -5.50 9.98 3.20
CA ASP A 26 -5.13 9.19 4.38
C ASP A 26 -3.98 8.21 4.05
N PRO A 27 -2.75 8.54 4.48
CA PRO A 27 -1.58 7.69 4.27
C PRO A 27 -1.56 6.47 5.21
N VAL A 28 -2.47 6.39 6.19
CA VAL A 28 -2.51 5.29 7.17
C VAL A 28 -3.36 4.15 6.62
N ALA A 29 -2.79 2.94 6.60
CA ALA A 29 -3.54 1.74 6.20
C ALA A 29 -4.63 1.43 7.23
N ASN A 30 -5.74 0.83 6.79
CA ASN A 30 -6.74 0.33 7.73
C ASN A 30 -6.07 -0.68 8.69
N PRO A 31 -6.14 -0.50 10.02
CA PRO A 31 -5.47 -1.39 10.97
C PRO A 31 -5.85 -2.87 10.81
N LYS A 32 -7.07 -3.14 10.31
CA LYS A 32 -7.56 -4.50 10.02
C LYS A 32 -6.92 -5.14 8.79
N ALA A 33 -6.12 -4.41 8.02
CA ALA A 33 -5.37 -4.91 6.87
C ALA A 33 -3.87 -5.07 7.18
N VAL A 34 -3.44 -4.77 8.41
CA VAL A 34 -2.03 -4.74 8.82
C VAL A 34 -1.73 -5.92 9.75
N VAL A 35 -0.65 -6.64 9.47
CA VAL A 35 -0.11 -7.73 10.28
C VAL A 35 1.31 -7.36 10.69
N VAL A 36 1.54 -7.09 11.98
CA VAL A 36 2.86 -6.75 12.53
C VAL A 36 3.37 -7.90 13.38
N ARG A 37 4.62 -8.32 13.15
CA ARG A 37 5.36 -9.28 13.98
C ARG A 37 6.77 -8.75 14.23
N LYS A 38 6.95 -8.15 15.42
CA LYS A 38 8.19 -7.47 15.84
C LYS A 38 8.70 -6.52 14.75
N GLN A 39 9.74 -6.93 14.05
CA GLN A 39 10.47 -6.16 13.04
C GLN A 39 9.83 -6.23 11.65
N ALA A 40 8.84 -7.11 11.42
CA ALA A 40 8.18 -7.29 10.14
C ALA A 40 6.74 -6.75 10.15
N ARG A 41 6.37 -6.02 9.10
CA ARG A 41 5.01 -5.53 8.84
C ARG A 41 4.56 -5.93 7.45
N PHE A 42 3.34 -6.46 7.39
CA PHE A 42 2.65 -6.80 6.15
C PHE A 42 1.34 -6.02 6.09
N THR A 43 1.09 -5.35 4.97
CA THR A 43 -0.16 -4.63 4.72
C THR A 43 -0.83 -5.22 3.50
N VAL A 44 -1.99 -5.85 3.69
CA VAL A 44 -2.77 -6.46 2.61
C VAL A 44 -3.59 -5.39 1.91
N LEU A 45 -3.14 -4.95 0.73
CA LEU A 45 -3.77 -3.85 -0.01
C LEU A 45 -4.88 -4.36 -0.93
N THR A 46 -4.68 -5.51 -1.56
CA THR A 46 -5.69 -6.19 -2.39
C THR A 46 -5.47 -7.69 -2.29
N PRO A 47 -6.36 -8.54 -2.86
CA PRO A 47 -6.07 -9.97 -2.95
C PRO A 47 -4.75 -10.30 -3.69
N ARG A 48 -4.21 -9.39 -4.51
CA ARG A 48 -3.00 -9.60 -5.32
C ARG A 48 -1.81 -8.73 -4.88
N VAL A 49 -1.95 -7.90 -3.86
CA VAL A 49 -0.90 -6.95 -3.44
C VAL A 49 -0.77 -6.95 -1.93
N ILE A 50 0.43 -7.31 -1.46
CA ILE A 50 0.85 -7.15 -0.07
C ILE A 50 2.07 -6.25 -0.06
N ARG A 51 2.01 -5.14 0.67
CA ARG A 51 3.20 -4.35 0.99
C ARG A 51 3.91 -5.01 2.17
N MET A 52 5.22 -5.13 2.08
CA MET A 52 6.05 -5.74 3.11
C MET A 52 7.11 -4.75 3.55
N GLU A 53 7.39 -4.73 4.84
CA GLU A 53 8.39 -3.85 5.43
C GLU A 53 9.10 -4.58 6.57
N TRP A 54 10.41 -4.43 6.64
CA TRP A 54 11.21 -4.91 7.75
C TRP A 54 12.03 -3.75 8.31
N SER A 55 12.00 -3.56 9.62
CA SER A 55 12.82 -2.56 10.31
C SER A 55 13.57 -3.18 11.46
N ARG A 56 14.85 -2.82 11.62
CA ARG A 56 15.73 -3.33 12.69
C ARG A 56 15.21 -2.97 14.09
N ASP A 57 14.62 -1.80 14.24
CA ASP A 57 14.09 -1.29 15.51
C ASP A 57 12.57 -1.49 15.68
N GLY A 58 11.90 -2.02 14.65
CA GLY A 58 10.44 -2.17 14.63
C GLY A 58 9.68 -0.85 14.47
N ALA A 59 10.37 0.27 14.21
CA ALA A 59 9.74 1.51 13.78
C ALA A 59 9.49 1.43 12.27
N PHE A 60 8.23 1.57 11.87
CA PHE A 60 7.84 1.47 10.46
C PHE A 60 7.55 2.84 9.87
N GLU A 61 7.88 3.01 8.59
CA GLU A 61 7.68 4.26 7.88
C GLU A 61 6.26 4.35 7.31
N ASP A 62 5.47 5.27 7.84
CA ASP A 62 4.11 5.57 7.38
C ASP A 62 4.04 6.72 6.39
N HIS A 63 5.16 7.38 6.07
CA HIS A 63 5.19 8.45 5.06
C HIS A 63 4.72 7.96 3.70
N ALA A 64 3.92 8.76 3.02
CA ALA A 64 3.45 8.46 1.67
C ALA A 64 4.64 8.40 0.70
N THR A 65 4.85 7.26 0.06
CA THR A 65 5.80 7.10 -1.04
C THR A 65 5.05 7.24 -2.37
N LEU A 66 5.74 7.70 -3.42
CA LEU A 66 5.20 8.00 -4.77
C LEU A 66 4.33 6.88 -5.39
N VAL A 67 4.44 5.64 -4.92
CA VAL A 67 3.74 4.47 -5.49
C VAL A 67 2.39 4.19 -4.79
N PHE A 68 2.15 4.71 -3.58
CA PHE A 68 0.92 4.42 -2.82
C PHE A 68 0.34 5.69 -2.18
N VAL A 69 -0.33 6.48 -3.03
CA VAL A 69 -0.97 7.76 -2.67
C VAL A 69 -2.21 7.58 -1.79
N ASN A 70 -2.85 6.41 -1.80
CA ASN A 70 -4.05 6.13 -1.00
C ASN A 70 -3.97 4.73 -0.38
N ARG A 71 -3.88 4.63 0.96
CA ARG A 71 -3.72 3.34 1.67
C ARG A 71 -5.00 2.87 2.37
N ARG A 72 -6.04 3.70 2.40
CA ARG A 72 -7.37 3.34 2.88
C ARG A 72 -8.22 2.77 1.74
N VAL A 73 -7.90 1.54 1.36
CA VAL A 73 -8.73 0.69 0.50
C VAL A 73 -9.66 -0.17 1.36
N PRO A 74 -10.80 -0.67 0.83
CA PRO A 74 -11.58 -1.69 1.52
C PRO A 74 -10.68 -2.86 1.92
N VAL A 75 -10.83 -3.35 3.15
CA VAL A 75 -10.00 -4.45 3.66
C VAL A 75 -10.33 -5.70 2.84
N PRO A 76 -9.36 -6.28 2.11
CA PRO A 76 -9.59 -7.51 1.37
C PRO A 76 -9.83 -8.66 2.34
N ALA A 77 -10.52 -9.71 1.88
CA ALA A 77 -10.59 -10.96 2.65
C ALA A 77 -9.21 -11.62 2.65
N TYR A 78 -8.70 -11.92 3.85
CA TYR A 78 -7.47 -12.70 4.03
C TYR A 78 -7.50 -13.41 5.38
N THR A 79 -6.66 -14.43 5.53
CA THR A 79 -6.44 -15.13 6.80
C THR A 79 -5.00 -14.97 7.25
N VAL A 80 -4.78 -15.13 8.56
CA VAL A 80 -3.46 -15.14 9.18
C VAL A 80 -3.36 -16.36 10.06
N SER A 81 -2.28 -17.12 9.94
CA SER A 81 -1.97 -18.21 10.86
C SER A 81 -0.48 -18.24 11.20
N GLU A 82 -0.18 -18.75 12.39
CA GLU A 82 1.18 -18.96 12.85
C GLU A 82 1.33 -20.39 13.33
N LYS A 83 2.32 -21.10 12.78
CA LYS A 83 2.60 -22.48 13.14
C LYS A 83 4.08 -22.79 12.93
N ASP A 84 4.69 -23.44 13.91
CA ASP A 84 6.08 -23.92 13.86
C ASP A 84 7.11 -22.80 13.55
N GLY A 85 6.86 -21.59 14.06
CA GLY A 85 7.72 -20.42 13.81
C GLY A 85 7.53 -19.77 12.43
N TRP A 86 6.48 -20.12 11.71
CA TRP A 86 6.15 -19.54 10.40
C TRP A 86 4.84 -18.77 10.45
N LEU A 87 4.89 -17.52 10.00
CA LEU A 87 3.73 -16.69 9.67
C LEU A 87 3.21 -17.07 8.28
N ARG A 88 1.89 -17.22 8.14
CA ARG A 88 1.19 -17.41 6.88
C ARG A 88 0.12 -16.33 6.72
N ILE A 89 0.09 -15.67 5.57
CA ILE A 89 -0.95 -14.72 5.18
C ILE A 89 -1.52 -15.18 3.84
N GLU A 90 -2.81 -15.47 3.80
CA GLU A 90 -3.46 -16.05 2.62
C GLU A 90 -4.63 -15.20 2.15
N THR A 91 -4.66 -14.90 0.85
CA THR A 91 -5.77 -14.27 0.13
C THR A 91 -6.27 -15.23 -0.95
N SER A 92 -7.28 -14.85 -1.73
CA SER A 92 -7.70 -15.62 -2.90
C SER A 92 -6.63 -15.79 -4.00
N ASN A 93 -5.56 -14.99 -3.98
CA ASN A 93 -4.56 -14.96 -5.06
C ASN A 93 -3.10 -14.95 -4.59
N LEU A 94 -2.84 -14.90 -3.28
CA LEU A 94 -1.51 -14.86 -2.69
C LEU A 94 -1.44 -15.74 -1.44
N HIS A 95 -0.39 -16.54 -1.33
CA HIS A 95 0.02 -17.19 -0.09
C HIS A 95 1.43 -16.72 0.27
N LEU A 96 1.54 -15.89 1.29
CA LEU A 96 2.81 -15.44 1.84
C LEU A 96 3.19 -16.32 3.02
N VAL A 97 4.43 -16.79 3.05
CA VAL A 97 5.03 -17.45 4.21
C VAL A 97 6.32 -16.76 4.63
N TYR A 98 6.46 -16.45 5.92
CA TYR A 98 7.63 -15.80 6.50
C TYR A 98 8.09 -16.52 7.77
N ARG A 99 9.39 -16.77 7.92
CA ARG A 99 9.95 -17.31 9.16
C ARG A 99 10.00 -16.18 10.19
N LEU A 100 9.34 -16.36 11.33
CA LEU A 100 9.35 -15.36 12.39
C LEU A 100 10.76 -15.20 12.95
N ASP A 101 11.07 -13.97 13.37
CA ASP A 101 12.34 -13.62 14.04
C ASP A 101 13.62 -13.93 13.22
N SER A 102 13.52 -14.04 11.90
CA SER A 102 14.64 -14.42 11.03
C SER A 102 15.38 -13.26 10.38
N GLY A 103 15.15 -12.03 10.83
CA GLY A 103 15.77 -10.82 10.25
C GLY A 103 15.16 -10.38 8.92
N PRO A 104 15.89 -9.57 8.13
CA PRO A 104 15.43 -9.00 6.87
C PRO A 104 14.93 -10.04 5.88
N PHE A 105 13.99 -9.67 5.01
CA PHE A 105 13.43 -10.59 4.02
C PHE A 105 14.48 -11.11 3.04
N SER A 106 14.57 -12.42 2.92
CA SER A 106 15.51 -13.14 2.04
C SER A 106 14.84 -14.35 1.40
N ALA A 107 15.52 -14.95 0.41
CA ALA A 107 15.04 -16.17 -0.24
C ALA A 107 14.93 -17.39 0.71
N ASP A 108 15.59 -17.33 1.87
CA ASP A 108 15.61 -18.39 2.87
C ASP A 108 14.45 -18.29 3.86
N ASN A 109 13.93 -17.07 4.08
CA ASN A 109 12.93 -16.81 5.10
C ASN A 109 11.59 -16.31 4.58
N LEU A 110 11.49 -15.89 3.32
CA LEU A 110 10.26 -15.37 2.73
C LEU A 110 9.98 -16.04 1.38
N ARG A 111 8.72 -16.44 1.18
CA ARG A 111 8.22 -16.97 -0.10
C ARG A 111 6.78 -16.52 -0.31
N ILE A 112 6.44 -16.17 -1.54
CA ILE A 112 5.07 -15.83 -1.94
C ILE A 112 4.68 -16.73 -3.10
N ASP A 113 3.63 -17.52 -2.92
CA ASP A 113 2.94 -18.15 -4.04
C ASP A 113 1.83 -17.21 -4.52
N PHE A 114 1.69 -17.04 -5.83
CA PHE A 114 0.69 -16.16 -6.42
C PHE A 114 0.01 -16.80 -7.64
N LEU A 115 -1.28 -16.51 -7.82
CA LEU A 115 -2.07 -17.04 -8.93
C LEU A 115 -1.92 -16.17 -10.19
N MET A 116 -1.37 -16.75 -11.25
CA MET A 116 -1.19 -16.12 -12.57
C MET A 116 -1.63 -17.10 -13.66
N ASP A 117 -2.54 -16.65 -14.53
CA ASP A 117 -3.09 -17.47 -15.64
C ASP A 117 -3.65 -18.84 -15.17
N GLY A 118 -4.34 -18.82 -14.02
CA GLY A 118 -4.92 -20.02 -13.41
C GLY A 118 -3.90 -20.98 -12.77
N ARG A 119 -2.61 -20.60 -12.72
CA ARG A 119 -1.54 -21.42 -12.15
C ARG A 119 -0.84 -20.69 -11.01
N TRP A 120 -0.51 -21.43 -9.96
CA TRP A 120 0.32 -20.91 -8.88
C TRP A 120 1.78 -20.84 -9.33
N LYS A 121 2.40 -19.69 -9.10
CA LYS A 121 3.83 -19.44 -9.32
C LYS A 121 4.45 -18.98 -8.01
N THR A 122 5.73 -19.27 -7.81
CA THR A 122 6.46 -18.89 -6.60
C THR A 122 7.39 -17.72 -6.89
N TRP A 123 7.38 -16.73 -6.01
CA TRP A 123 8.35 -15.66 -5.93
C TRP A 123 9.10 -15.73 -4.59
N LYS A 124 10.39 -15.37 -4.64
CA LYS A 124 11.24 -15.16 -3.47
C LYS A 124 12.07 -13.88 -3.66
N PRO A 125 12.48 -13.20 -2.59
CA PRO A 125 13.44 -12.10 -2.68
C PRO A 125 14.68 -12.49 -3.50
N GLY A 126 15.12 -11.59 -4.38
CA GLY A 126 16.27 -11.81 -5.25
C GLY A 126 15.98 -12.54 -6.57
N MET A 127 14.75 -13.03 -6.81
CA MET A 127 14.39 -13.57 -8.13
C MET A 127 14.35 -12.46 -9.20
N PRO A 128 14.75 -12.74 -10.47
CA PRO A 128 14.77 -11.76 -11.55
C PRO A 128 13.40 -11.15 -11.79
N ASN A 129 13.33 -9.81 -11.82
CA ASN A 129 12.09 -9.10 -12.06
C ASN A 129 11.95 -8.75 -13.55
N ARG A 130 11.37 -9.66 -14.34
CA ARG A 130 11.29 -9.49 -15.80
C ARG A 130 10.15 -8.57 -16.28
N GLY A 131 9.64 -7.67 -15.42
CA GLY A 131 8.50 -6.82 -15.77
C GLY A 131 8.08 -5.74 -14.75
N ASN A 132 8.95 -5.37 -13.80
CA ASN A 132 8.73 -4.20 -12.94
C ASN A 132 9.21 -2.91 -13.60
N LEU A 133 8.86 -1.78 -12.98
CA LEU A 133 9.58 -0.53 -13.16
C LEU A 133 11.05 -0.78 -12.82
N GLN A 134 11.90 -0.64 -13.83
CA GLN A 134 13.29 -1.05 -13.90
C GLN A 134 14.08 -0.94 -12.58
N ASP A 135 14.87 -1.98 -12.34
CA ASP A 135 15.80 -2.15 -11.25
C ASP A 135 16.74 -0.94 -11.09
N ARG A 136 16.44 -0.05 -10.13
CA ARG A 136 17.52 0.65 -9.44
C ARG A 136 17.90 -0.21 -8.25
N LYS A 137 19.08 -0.82 -8.37
CA LYS A 137 19.83 -1.42 -7.27
C LYS A 137 19.66 -0.55 -6.03
N SER A 138 19.00 -1.08 -5.01
CA SER A 138 19.11 -0.54 -3.66
C SER A 138 20.56 -0.75 -3.23
N VAL A 139 21.34 0.31 -3.39
CA VAL A 139 22.63 0.47 -2.75
C VAL A 139 22.35 1.12 -1.40
N VAL A 140 23.08 0.62 -0.40
CA VAL A 140 23.11 0.93 1.04
C VAL A 140 22.12 0.13 1.89
#